data_AF-A0A2D4P262-F1
#
_entry.id   AF-A0A2D4P262-F1
#
_cell.length_a   1.000
_cell.length_b   1.000
_cell.length_c   1.000
_cell.angle_alpha   90.00
_cell.angle_beta   90.00
_cell.angle_gamma   90.00
#
_symmetry.space_group_name_H-M   'P 1'
#
loop_
_entity.id
_entity.type
_entity.pdbx_description
1 polymer ?
#
loop_
_entity_poly.entity_id
_entity_poly.type
_entity_poly.pdbx_seq_one_letter_code
_entity_poly.pdbx_strand_id
1 'polypeptide(L)'
;MQEKKIKKEDAGAGTVNTLLNGYKTGESGSDGFSTFDVPIFTEEFLDQNKAREAELRRLRKMNTEFEEQNAILQKHTESMSCAKERLEQELALEERQTMALQQQLQMVRQALTASFASLPIPGTGETPTLNTLDFYMAKLHSTIESNPMQHERLVIRVKEILSRVANEHL
;
A
#
# COMPACT_ATOMS: atom_id res chain seq x y z
N MET A 1 -16.83 17.95 6.62
CA MET A 1 -15.37 17.86 6.40
C MET A 1 -14.68 18.55 7.57
N GLN A 2 -14.06 17.80 8.47
CA GLN A 2 -13.24 18.34 9.56
C GLN A 2 -11.81 17.87 9.34
N GLU A 3 -10.95 18.79 8.90
CA GLU A 3 -9.52 18.57 8.76
C GLU A 3 -8.87 18.49 10.14
N LYS A 4 -8.37 17.31 10.51
CA LYS A 4 -7.49 17.16 11.68
C LYS A 4 -6.04 17.38 11.24
N LYS A 5 -5.48 18.49 11.71
CA LYS A 5 -4.05 18.83 11.61
C LYS A 5 -3.17 17.68 12.08
N ILE A 6 -2.30 17.20 11.20
CA ILE A 6 -1.21 16.29 11.51
C ILE A 6 -0.17 17.07 12.32
N LYS A 7 0.02 16.66 13.57
CA LYS A 7 1.09 17.14 14.45
C LYS A 7 2.40 16.48 13.98
N LYS A 8 3.29 17.31 13.41
CA LYS A 8 4.64 16.91 13.03
C LYS A 8 5.45 16.68 14.32
N GLU A 9 5.63 15.41 14.70
CA GLU A 9 6.57 15.02 15.75
C GLU A 9 7.92 14.73 15.09
N ASP A 10 8.72 15.78 15.00
CA ASP A 10 10.17 15.73 14.81
C ASP A 10 10.80 15.54 16.19
N ALA A 11 11.00 14.28 16.61
CA ALA A 11 11.66 13.96 17.87
C ALA A 11 12.16 12.50 17.86
N GLY A 12 13.16 12.20 17.04
CA GLY A 12 13.76 10.86 17.04
C GLY A 12 15.26 10.82 16.77
N ALA A 13 15.80 11.78 16.02
CA ALA A 13 17.21 11.75 15.62
C ALA A 13 18.16 12.51 16.58
N GLY A 14 17.64 13.32 17.50
CA GLY A 14 18.44 14.21 18.34
C GLY A 14 19.06 13.57 19.58
N THR A 15 18.50 12.47 20.10
CA THR A 15 18.86 11.96 21.43
C THR A 15 20.09 11.05 21.40
N VAL A 16 20.38 10.42 20.26
CA VAL A 16 21.45 9.41 20.16
C VAL A 16 22.84 10.06 20.19
N ASN A 17 22.98 11.26 19.62
CA ASN A 17 24.29 11.94 19.55
C ASN A 17 24.73 12.60 20.87
N THR A 18 23.82 12.90 21.80
CA THR A 18 24.19 13.56 23.06
C THR A 18 24.74 12.60 24.11
N LEU A 19 24.40 11.31 24.06
CA LEU A 19 24.77 10.34 25.10
C LEU A 19 26.18 9.77 24.95
N LEU A 20 26.80 9.92 23.78
CA LEU A 20 28.19 9.54 23.55
C LEU A 20 29.18 10.64 23.97
N ASN A 21 28.72 11.87 24.22
CA ASN A 21 29.60 13.04 24.42
C ASN A 21 30.24 13.14 25.83
N GLY A 22 30.19 12.07 26.62
CA GLY A 22 30.70 11.99 27.99
C GLY A 22 32.11 11.38 28.13
N TYR A 23 32.81 11.05 27.04
CA TYR A 23 34.22 10.62 27.12
C TYR A 23 35.15 11.82 27.37
N LYS A 24 35.05 12.44 28.54
CA LYS A 24 36.22 13.09 29.11
C LYS A 24 37.03 11.97 29.74
N THR A 25 37.81 11.26 28.92
CA THR A 25 38.99 10.55 29.41
C THR A 25 39.76 11.59 30.18
N GLY A 26 39.81 11.47 31.51
CA GLY A 26 40.71 12.28 32.30
C GLY A 26 42.11 11.94 31.84
N GLU A 27 42.64 12.73 30.92
CA GLU A 27 44.07 12.85 30.69
C GLU A 27 44.67 13.42 31.99
N SER A 28 44.92 12.54 32.95
CA SER A 28 46.01 12.72 33.88
C SER A 28 47.13 11.83 33.38
N GLY A 29 47.99 12.42 32.56
CA GLY A 29 49.24 11.80 32.16
C GLY A 29 50.11 11.59 33.39
N SER A 30 50.45 10.34 33.68
CA SER A 30 51.69 9.92 34.33
C SER A 30 51.75 8.40 34.31
N ASP A 31 52.81 7.89 33.68
CA ASP A 31 53.49 6.62 33.88
C ASP A 31 52.69 5.42 34.41
N GLY A 32 52.56 4.39 33.56
CA GLY A 32 53.12 3.04 33.83
C GLY A 32 52.66 2.23 35.05
N PHE A 33 51.94 2.79 36.02
CA PHE A 33 51.36 2.08 37.14
C PHE A 33 50.05 1.47 36.67
N SER A 34 50.14 0.15 36.42
CA SER A 34 48.99 -0.72 36.26
C SER A 34 47.91 -0.34 37.27
N THR A 35 46.67 -0.16 36.82
CA THR A 35 45.46 0.03 37.66
C THR A 35 45.32 -1.02 38.78
N PHE A 36 46.12 -2.09 38.73
CA PHE A 36 46.21 -3.15 39.73
C PHE A 36 47.26 -2.94 40.83
N ASP A 37 48.08 -1.88 40.78
CA ASP A 37 49.18 -1.63 41.74
C ASP A 37 48.80 -0.60 42.83
N VAL A 38 47.55 -0.13 42.83
CA VAL A 38 47.01 0.81 43.81
C VAL A 38 46.52 0.04 45.05
N PRO A 39 47.09 0.26 46.25
CA PRO A 39 46.66 -0.47 47.45
C PRO A 39 45.19 -0.21 47.81
N ILE A 40 44.48 -1.25 48.23
CA ILE A 40 43.01 -1.29 48.41
C ILE A 40 42.41 -0.30 49.43
N PHE A 41 43.23 0.34 50.26
CA PHE A 41 42.80 1.31 51.28
C PHE A 41 43.33 2.73 51.00
N THR A 42 43.72 3.00 49.76
CA THR A 42 44.07 4.36 49.33
C THR A 42 42.85 5.10 48.81
N GLU A 43 42.87 6.42 48.92
CA GLU A 43 41.84 7.31 48.36
C GLU A 43 41.68 7.09 46.84
N GLU A 44 42.80 6.89 46.14
CA GLU A 44 42.83 6.59 44.71
C GLU A 44 42.06 5.29 44.36
N PHE A 45 42.25 4.21 45.12
CA PHE A 45 41.50 2.96 44.89
C PHE A 45 39.98 3.17 45.08
N LEU A 46 39.59 3.91 46.12
CA LEU A 46 38.19 4.19 46.42
C LEU A 46 37.53 5.04 45.32
N ASP A 47 38.23 6.06 44.82
CA ASP A 47 37.74 6.91 43.73
C ASP A 47 37.62 6.15 42.41
N GLN A 48 38.60 5.31 42.07
CA GLN A 48 38.52 4.44 40.89
C GLN A 48 37.35 3.44 41.00
N ASN A 49 37.13 2.85 42.17
CA ASN A 49 36.02 1.93 42.40
C ASN A 49 34.66 2.67 42.27
N LYS A 50 34.55 3.85 42.87
CA LYS A 50 33.35 4.70 42.78
C LYS A 50 33.05 5.11 41.33
N ALA A 51 34.07 5.48 40.56
CA ALA A 51 33.93 5.79 39.13
C ALA A 51 33.46 4.58 38.32
N ARG A 52 34.05 3.40 38.57
CA ARG A 52 33.66 2.13 37.93
C ARG A 52 32.22 1.74 38.27
N GLU A 53 31.82 1.88 39.53
CA GLU A 53 30.45 1.59 39.99
C GLU A 53 29.44 2.55 39.34
N ALA A 54 29.79 3.84 39.25
CA ALA A 54 28.97 4.84 38.57
C ALA A 54 28.80 4.51 37.07
N GLU A 55 29.87 4.11 36.40
CA GLU A 55 29.81 3.69 34.99
C GLU A 55 28.98 2.42 34.81
N LEU A 56 29.14 1.42 35.67
CA LEU A 56 28.32 0.21 35.64
C LEU A 56 26.83 0.53 35.83
N ARG A 57 26.49 1.46 36.73
CA ARG A 57 25.12 1.94 36.93
C ARG A 57 24.59 2.64 35.67
N ARG A 58 25.41 3.48 35.03
CA ARG A 58 25.06 4.18 33.78
C ARG A 58 24.82 3.19 32.63
N LEU A 59 25.72 2.22 32.45
CA LEU A 59 25.59 1.17 31.43
C LEU A 59 24.32 0.34 31.61
N ARG A 60 24.00 -0.05 32.86
CA ARG A 60 22.75 -0.77 33.16
C ARG A 60 21.52 0.04 32.79
N LYS A 61 21.50 1.33 33.12
CA LYS A 61 20.39 2.23 32.76
C LYS A 61 20.21 2.31 31.24
N MET A 62 21.29 2.52 30.49
CA MET A 62 21.23 2.56 29.03
C MET A 62 20.77 1.23 28.43
N ASN A 63 21.20 0.10 28.99
CA ASN A 63 20.77 -1.21 28.51
C ASN A 63 19.25 -1.38 28.66
N THR A 64 18.69 -1.03 29.82
CA THR A 64 17.24 -1.03 30.02
C THR A 64 16.51 -0.10 29.04
N GLU A 65 17.03 1.11 28.78
CA GLU A 65 16.45 2.02 27.80
C GLU A 65 16.47 1.42 26.37
N PHE A 66 17.54 0.71 26.00
CA PHE A 66 17.61 0.01 24.71
C PHE A 66 16.65 -1.19 24.62
N GLU A 67 16.50 -1.95 25.70
CA GLU A 67 15.53 -3.05 25.78
C GLU A 67 14.10 -2.54 25.60
N GLU A 68 13.75 -1.42 26.24
CA GLU A 68 12.45 -0.75 26.07
C GLU A 68 12.22 -0.28 24.63
N GLN A 69 13.22 0.35 24.00
CA GLN A 69 13.12 0.77 22.60
C GLN A 69 12.96 -0.42 21.66
N ASN A 70 13.70 -1.50 21.87
CA ASN A 70 13.58 -2.72 21.08
C ASN A 70 12.19 -3.34 21.21
N ALA A 71 11.61 -3.35 22.42
CA ALA A 71 10.25 -3.84 22.62
C ALA A 71 9.21 -3.00 21.86
N ILE A 72 9.37 -1.67 21.84
CA ILE A 72 8.49 -0.77 21.08
C ILE A 72 8.61 -1.02 19.57
N LEU A 73 9.84 -1.12 19.06
CA LEU A 73 10.10 -1.38 17.65
C LEU A 73 9.55 -2.73 17.20
N GLN A 74 9.69 -3.76 18.03
CA GLN A 74 9.13 -5.09 17.79
C GLN A 74 7.60 -5.01 17.62
N LYS A 75 6.92 -4.33 18.55
CA LYS A 75 5.46 -4.14 18.47
C LYS A 75 5.03 -3.36 17.22
N HIS A 76 5.79 -2.34 16.81
CA HIS A 76 5.52 -1.60 15.59
C HIS A 76 5.68 -2.49 14.35
N THR A 77 6.74 -3.31 14.31
CA THR A 77 7.00 -4.26 13.23
C THR A 77 5.88 -5.29 13.09
N GLU A 78 5.40 -5.82 14.21
CA GLU A 78 4.25 -6.74 14.25
C GLU A 78 2.98 -6.05 13.75
N SER A 79 2.69 -4.83 14.23
CA SER A 79 1.53 -4.06 13.81
C SER A 79 1.55 -3.78 12.31
N MET A 80 2.71 -3.40 11.77
CA MET A 80 2.90 -3.15 10.35
C MET A 80 2.78 -4.43 9.52
N SER A 81 3.25 -5.57 10.04
CA SER A 81 3.10 -6.87 9.37
C SER A 81 1.63 -7.28 9.28
N CYS A 82 0.85 -7.12 10.37
CA CYS A 82 -0.59 -7.36 10.32
C CYS A 82 -1.31 -6.40 9.35
N ALA A 83 -0.92 -5.13 9.30
CA ALA A 83 -1.49 -4.18 8.36
C ALA A 83 -1.18 -4.57 6.90
N LYS A 84 0.05 -5.00 6.63
CA LYS A 84 0.47 -5.52 5.32
C LYS A 84 -0.38 -6.73 4.91
N GLU A 85 -0.54 -7.71 5.80
CA GLU A 85 -1.31 -8.93 5.50
C GLU A 85 -2.77 -8.61 5.15
N ARG A 86 -3.38 -7.66 5.86
CA ARG A 86 -4.75 -7.19 5.53
C ARG A 86 -4.81 -6.55 4.14
N LEU A 87 -3.85 -5.70 3.81
CA LEU A 87 -3.79 -5.07 2.48
C LEU A 87 -3.58 -6.10 1.37
N GLU A 88 -2.78 -7.14 1.60
CA GLU A 88 -2.59 -8.24 0.64
C GLU A 88 -3.89 -9.03 0.42
N GLN A 89 -4.68 -9.25 1.48
CA GLN A 89 -5.99 -9.91 1.38
C GLN A 89 -7.01 -9.04 0.63
N GLU A 90 -7.07 -7.73 0.92
CA GLU A 90 -7.93 -6.78 0.22
C GLU A 90 -7.57 -6.69 -1.27
N LEU A 91 -6.27 -6.63 -1.59
CA LEU A 91 -5.80 -6.64 -2.98
C LEU A 91 -6.24 -7.90 -3.72
N ALA A 92 -6.06 -9.08 -3.12
CA ALA A 92 -6.46 -10.35 -3.73
C ALA A 92 -7.98 -10.43 -3.98
N LEU A 93 -8.79 -9.83 -3.10
CA LEU A 93 -10.23 -9.74 -3.29
C LEU A 93 -10.59 -8.82 -4.47
N GLU A 94 -9.97 -7.65 -4.53
CA GLU A 94 -10.20 -6.66 -5.60
C GLU A 94 -9.77 -7.20 -6.97
N GLU A 95 -8.64 -7.90 -7.04
CA GLU A 95 -8.19 -8.59 -8.25
C GLU A 95 -9.21 -9.63 -8.73
N ARG A 96 -9.75 -10.45 -7.81
CA ARG A 96 -10.80 -11.42 -8.13
C ARG A 96 -12.05 -10.74 -8.65
N GLN A 97 -12.49 -9.65 -8.01
CA GLN A 97 -13.65 -8.89 -8.45
C GLN A 97 -13.45 -8.27 -9.83
N THR A 98 -12.28 -7.69 -10.08
CA THR A 98 -11.90 -7.14 -11.38
C THR A 98 -11.95 -8.21 -12.47
N MET A 99 -11.39 -9.39 -12.22
CA MET A 99 -11.44 -10.51 -13.16
C MET A 99 -12.87 -10.97 -13.44
N ALA A 100 -13.73 -11.03 -12.43
CA ALA A 100 -15.14 -11.40 -12.60
C ALA A 100 -15.89 -10.36 -13.46
N LEU A 101 -15.68 -9.06 -13.21
CA LEU A 101 -16.27 -7.99 -14.00
C LEU A 101 -15.77 -7.99 -15.45
N GLN A 102 -14.48 -8.22 -15.67
CA GLN A 102 -13.90 -8.35 -17.01
C GLN A 102 -14.51 -9.55 -17.76
N GLN A 103 -14.70 -10.68 -17.07
CA GLN A 103 -15.36 -11.86 -17.65
C GLN A 103 -16.82 -11.57 -18.01
N GLN A 104 -17.57 -10.93 -17.11
CA GLN A 104 -18.96 -10.52 -17.38
C GLN A 104 -19.05 -9.58 -18.58
N LEU A 105 -18.21 -8.55 -18.63
CA LEU A 105 -18.14 -7.64 -19.77
C LEU A 105 -17.85 -8.40 -21.07
N GLN A 106 -16.90 -9.33 -21.04
CA GLN A 106 -16.54 -10.13 -22.21
C GLN A 106 -17.69 -11.04 -22.67
N MET A 107 -18.45 -11.63 -21.74
CA MET A 107 -19.66 -12.40 -22.07
C MET A 107 -20.72 -11.53 -22.74
N VAL A 108 -21.00 -10.33 -22.19
CA VAL A 108 -21.96 -9.40 -22.78
C VAL A 108 -21.50 -8.94 -24.17
N ARG A 109 -20.21 -8.63 -24.36
CA ARG A 109 -19.66 -8.26 -25.67
C ARG A 109 -19.80 -9.37 -26.70
N GLN A 110 -19.57 -10.63 -26.30
CA GLN A 110 -19.77 -11.79 -27.17
C GLN A 110 -21.23 -11.98 -27.54
N ALA A 111 -22.14 -11.91 -26.57
CA ALA A 111 -23.58 -12.02 -26.79
C ALA A 111 -24.06 -10.95 -27.77
N LEU A 112 -23.74 -9.68 -27.52
CA LEU A 112 -24.08 -8.57 -28.41
C LEU A 112 -23.49 -8.76 -29.81
N THR A 113 -22.21 -9.13 -29.92
CA THR A 113 -21.58 -9.37 -31.23
C THR A 113 -22.32 -10.47 -32.00
N ALA A 114 -22.63 -11.59 -31.35
CA ALA A 114 -23.32 -12.70 -31.97
C ALA A 114 -24.76 -12.34 -32.38
N SER A 115 -25.53 -11.69 -31.50
CA SER A 115 -26.92 -11.35 -31.79
C SER A 115 -27.05 -10.33 -32.92
N PHE A 116 -26.13 -9.37 -33.00
CA PHE A 116 -26.12 -8.35 -34.05
C PHE A 116 -25.39 -8.77 -35.34
N ALA A 117 -24.74 -9.95 -35.38
CA ALA A 117 -24.06 -10.45 -36.58
C ALA A 117 -24.98 -10.60 -37.80
N SER A 118 -26.28 -10.83 -37.57
CA SER A 118 -27.31 -10.92 -38.61
C SER A 118 -27.91 -9.58 -39.03
N LEU A 119 -27.44 -8.47 -38.44
CA LEU A 119 -28.01 -7.14 -38.62
C LEU A 119 -26.98 -6.17 -39.22
N PRO A 120 -26.73 -6.22 -40.53
CA PRO A 120 -25.82 -5.29 -41.17
C PRO A 120 -26.35 -3.85 -41.13
N ILE A 121 -25.46 -2.87 -40.99
CA ILE A 121 -25.85 -1.45 -41.04
C ILE A 121 -26.36 -1.10 -42.45
N PRO A 122 -27.54 -0.47 -42.59
CA PRO A 122 -28.05 -0.03 -43.89
C PRO A 122 -27.06 0.87 -44.62
N GLY A 123 -26.87 0.62 -45.92
CA GLY A 123 -25.97 1.41 -46.78
C GLY A 123 -24.50 1.01 -46.73
N THR A 124 -24.00 0.46 -45.61
CA THR A 124 -22.59 0.02 -45.50
C THR A 124 -22.42 -1.49 -45.48
N GLY A 125 -23.44 -2.26 -45.05
CA GLY A 125 -23.35 -3.71 -44.93
C GLY A 125 -22.49 -4.19 -43.75
N GLU A 126 -21.95 -3.28 -42.93
CA GLU A 126 -21.05 -3.61 -41.83
C GLU A 126 -21.76 -4.40 -40.72
N THR A 127 -21.11 -5.44 -40.22
CA THR A 127 -21.53 -6.25 -39.07
C THR A 127 -20.52 -6.13 -37.92
N PRO A 128 -20.94 -6.34 -36.65
CA PRO A 128 -20.03 -6.18 -35.53
C PRO A 128 -19.03 -7.34 -35.42
N THR A 129 -17.84 -7.02 -34.93
CA THR A 129 -16.87 -7.99 -34.39
C THR A 129 -16.55 -7.60 -32.95
N LEU A 130 -15.88 -8.46 -32.18
CA LEU A 130 -15.50 -8.16 -30.80
C LEU A 130 -14.68 -6.87 -30.66
N ASN A 131 -13.88 -6.53 -31.68
CA ASN A 131 -13.03 -5.34 -31.69
C ASN A 131 -13.74 -4.10 -32.26
N THR A 132 -14.83 -4.29 -33.02
CA THR A 132 -15.55 -3.19 -33.70
C THR A 132 -16.94 -2.93 -33.13
N LEU A 133 -17.36 -3.68 -32.10
CA LEU A 133 -18.70 -3.62 -31.52
C LEU A 133 -19.11 -2.19 -31.14
N ASP A 134 -18.26 -1.45 -30.43
CA ASP A 134 -18.59 -0.12 -29.92
C ASP A 134 -18.82 0.88 -31.07
N PHE A 135 -17.96 0.80 -32.09
CA PHE A 135 -18.08 1.62 -33.30
C PHE A 135 -19.29 1.24 -34.14
N TYR A 136 -19.57 -0.06 -34.28
CA TYR A 136 -20.78 -0.57 -34.93
C TYR A 136 -22.04 -0.04 -34.24
N MET A 137 -22.11 -0.11 -32.90
CA MET A 137 -23.26 0.37 -32.13
C MET A 137 -23.47 1.88 -32.29
N ALA A 138 -22.39 2.66 -32.26
CA ALA A 138 -22.45 4.11 -32.48
C ALA A 138 -22.94 4.45 -33.90
N LYS A 139 -22.43 3.77 -34.93
CA LYS A 139 -22.89 3.95 -36.32
C LYS A 139 -24.35 3.53 -36.49
N LEU A 140 -24.74 2.37 -35.96
CA LEU A 140 -26.12 1.87 -36.03
C LEU A 140 -27.09 2.87 -35.41
N HIS A 141 -26.74 3.42 -34.25
CA HIS A 141 -27.51 4.47 -33.58
C HIS A 141 -27.65 5.72 -34.46
N SER A 142 -26.54 6.23 -35.00
CA SER A 142 -26.53 7.41 -35.86
C SER A 142 -27.35 7.21 -37.15
N THR A 143 -27.31 6.02 -37.77
CA THR A 143 -28.14 5.67 -38.93
C THR A 143 -29.63 5.72 -38.59
N ILE A 144 -30.01 5.18 -37.43
CA ILE A 144 -31.40 5.20 -36.95
C ILE A 144 -31.85 6.64 -36.70
N GLU A 145 -31.04 7.44 -36.00
CA GLU A 145 -31.36 8.84 -35.68
C GLU A 145 -31.50 9.72 -36.93
N SER A 146 -30.69 9.46 -37.95
CA SER A 146 -30.69 10.27 -39.18
C SER A 146 -32.02 10.20 -39.93
N ASN A 147 -32.71 9.04 -39.91
CA ASN A 147 -34.01 8.86 -40.56
C ASN A 147 -34.89 7.85 -39.80
N PRO A 148 -35.55 8.23 -38.69
CA PRO A 148 -36.25 7.29 -37.81
C PRO A 148 -37.45 6.61 -38.47
N MET A 149 -38.20 7.35 -39.31
CA MET A 149 -39.38 6.83 -40.00
C MET A 149 -39.03 5.78 -41.06
N GLN A 150 -37.86 5.89 -41.69
CA GLN A 150 -37.39 4.90 -42.65
C GLN A 150 -36.92 3.62 -41.96
N HIS A 151 -36.38 3.73 -40.75
CA HIS A 151 -35.73 2.64 -40.03
C HIS A 151 -36.61 2.01 -38.94
N GLU A 152 -37.93 2.20 -38.97
CA GLU A 152 -38.85 1.67 -37.94
C GLU A 152 -38.71 0.14 -37.73
N ARG A 153 -38.67 -0.64 -38.81
CA ARG A 153 -38.47 -2.10 -38.74
C ARG A 153 -37.12 -2.49 -38.13
N LEU A 154 -36.07 -1.71 -38.41
CA LEU A 154 -34.74 -1.91 -37.84
C LEU A 154 -34.78 -1.63 -36.33
N VAL A 155 -35.45 -0.56 -35.90
CA VAL A 155 -35.63 -0.23 -34.48
C VAL A 155 -36.34 -1.35 -33.73
N ILE A 156 -37.41 -1.93 -34.29
CA ILE A 156 -38.11 -3.07 -33.68
C ILE A 156 -37.15 -4.25 -33.49
N ARG A 157 -36.40 -4.62 -34.54
CA ARG A 157 -35.44 -5.73 -34.46
C ARG A 157 -34.31 -5.49 -33.46
N VAL A 158 -33.79 -4.27 -33.38
CA VAL A 158 -32.79 -3.90 -32.37
C VAL A 158 -33.36 -4.07 -30.97
N LYS A 159 -34.58 -3.59 -30.72
CA LYS A 159 -35.26 -3.76 -29.41
C LYS A 159 -35.47 -5.23 -29.06
N GLU A 160 -35.88 -6.07 -30.02
CA GLU A 160 -36.03 -7.51 -29.82
C GLU A 160 -34.70 -8.17 -29.43
N ILE A 161 -33.62 -7.85 -30.15
CA ILE A 161 -32.28 -8.37 -29.86
C ILE A 161 -31.83 -7.96 -28.46
N LEU A 162 -31.93 -6.66 -28.13
CA LEU A 162 -31.53 -6.16 -26.81
C LEU A 162 -32.35 -6.79 -25.68
N SER A 163 -33.65 -7.00 -25.89
CA SER A 163 -34.51 -7.66 -24.91
C SER A 163 -34.08 -9.12 -24.67
N ARG A 164 -33.68 -9.84 -25.72
CA ARG A 164 -33.15 -11.21 -25.59
C ARG A 164 -31.83 -11.23 -24.83
N VAL A 165 -30.87 -10.39 -25.22
CA VAL A 165 -29.55 -10.31 -24.56
C VAL A 165 -29.69 -9.92 -23.09
N ALA A 166 -30.60 -8.98 -22.77
CA ALA A 166 -30.87 -8.60 -21.39
C ALA A 166 -31.45 -9.75 -20.56
N ASN A 167 -32.33 -10.58 -21.13
CA ASN A 167 -32.91 -11.72 -20.40
C ASN A 167 -31.94 -12.90 -20.23
N GLU A 168 -30.92 -13.02 -21.09
CA GLU A 168 -29.96 -14.13 -21.06
C GLU A 168 -28.70 -13.84 -20.24
N HIS A 169 -28.35 -12.55 -20.05
CA HIS A 169 -27.04 -12.14 -19.51
C HIS A 169 -27.07 -11.07 -18.41
N LEU A 170 -28.23 -10.48 -18.08
CA LEU A 170 -28.45 -9.63 -16.91
C LEU A 170 -29.32 -10.35 -15.88
#